data_AF-A0A9W7W8U9-F1
#
_entry.id   AF-A0A9W7W8U9-F1
#
_cell.length_a   1.000
_cell.length_b   1.000
_cell.length_c   1.000
_cell.angle_alpha   90.00
_cell.angle_beta   90.00
_cell.angle_gamma   90.00
#
_symmetry.space_group_name_H-M   'P 1'
#
loop_
_entity.id
_entity.type
_entity.pdbx_description
1 polymer ?
#
loop_
_entity_poly.entity_id
_entity_poly.type
_entity_poly.pdbx_seq_one_letter_code
_entity_poly.pdbx_strand_id
1 'polypeptide(L)'
;MRIITLLALCAILCCSQGHQQEECLREHIRFPMIKEMLNISKHIHKSLPKDNRASKRILGRHKKCYKNIADFKHLLDIYEDHVFQKLWKNNAHLRPKIFMDSFRTLKNVMDRCVNRGPQTPSRCAREDLKKMEDNFRKLKPGDLYKAVSEFQNVLVWISLAMDRGRSHKKIH
;
A
#
# COMPACT_ATOMS: atom_id res chain seq x y z
N MET A 1 27.93 -32.46 -10.60
CA MET A 1 26.72 -32.03 -11.35
C MET A 1 25.41 -32.03 -10.55
N ARG A 2 25.30 -32.63 -9.35
CA ARG A 2 24.05 -32.60 -8.55
C ARG A 2 23.82 -31.30 -7.75
N ILE A 3 24.88 -30.56 -7.43
CA ILE A 3 24.80 -29.32 -6.63
C ILE A 3 24.30 -28.14 -7.48
N ILE A 4 24.68 -28.10 -8.77
CA ILE A 4 24.31 -27.01 -9.69
C ILE A 4 22.81 -27.06 -10.04
N THR A 5 22.24 -28.27 -10.19
CA THR A 5 20.80 -28.44 -10.41
C THR A 5 19.95 -28.07 -9.19
N LEU A 6 20.44 -28.33 -7.96
CA LEU A 6 19.77 -27.93 -6.72
C LEU A 6 19.73 -26.40 -6.53
N LEU A 7 20.80 -25.70 -6.89
CA LEU A 7 20.86 -24.23 -6.81
C LEU A 7 19.93 -23.56 -7.84
N ALA A 8 19.82 -24.13 -9.05
CA ALA A 8 18.88 -23.65 -10.07
C ALA A 8 17.41 -23.82 -9.64
N LEU A 9 17.06 -24.94 -9.00
CA LEU A 9 15.70 -25.19 -8.48
C LEU A 9 15.33 -24.25 -7.33
N CYS A 10 16.26 -23.95 -6.41
CA CYS A 10 16.03 -22.96 -5.35
C CYS A 10 15.79 -21.55 -5.90
N ALA A 11 16.52 -21.13 -6.93
CA ALA A 11 16.31 -19.82 -7.56
C ALA A 11 14.92 -19.73 -8.23
N ILE A 12 14.48 -20.80 -8.90
CA ILE A 12 13.16 -20.85 -9.57
C ILE A 12 12.01 -20.85 -8.54
N LEU A 13 12.15 -21.60 -7.44
CA LEU A 13 11.16 -21.64 -6.36
C LEU A 13 11.08 -20.31 -5.59
N CYS A 14 12.21 -19.62 -5.36
CA CYS A 14 12.23 -18.32 -4.68
C CYS A 14 11.68 -17.17 -5.54
N CYS A 15 11.83 -17.23 -6.88
CA CYS A 15 11.30 -16.20 -7.79
C CYS A 15 9.77 -16.32 -8.00
N SER A 16 9.17 -17.50 -7.86
CA SER A 16 7.74 -17.70 -8.10
C SER A 16 6.85 -17.20 -6.95
N GLN A 17 7.32 -17.23 -5.71
CA GLN A 17 6.50 -16.90 -4.53
C GLN A 17 6.09 -15.41 -4.49
N GLY A 18 6.96 -14.49 -4.90
CA GLY A 18 6.63 -13.06 -4.95
C GLY A 18 5.53 -12.75 -5.99
N HIS A 19 5.48 -13.52 -7.07
CA HIS A 19 4.48 -13.37 -8.12
C HIS A 19 3.10 -13.89 -7.73
N GLN A 20 3.03 -14.93 -6.90
CA GLN A 20 1.76 -15.50 -6.45
C GLN A 20 0.93 -14.51 -5.60
N GLN A 21 1.57 -13.65 -4.80
CA GLN A 21 0.86 -12.60 -4.05
C GLN A 21 0.29 -11.52 -4.98
N GLU A 22 1.08 -11.05 -5.96
CA GLU A 22 0.64 -10.03 -6.93
C GLU A 22 -0.47 -10.57 -7.84
N GLU A 23 -0.38 -11.84 -8.23
CA GLU A 23 -1.42 -12.52 -9.02
C GLU A 23 -2.71 -12.70 -8.23
N CYS A 24 -2.63 -13.17 -6.98
CA CYS A 24 -3.78 -13.23 -6.08
C CYS A 24 -4.47 -11.87 -5.94
N LEU A 25 -3.69 -10.79 -5.79
CA LEU A 25 -4.24 -9.45 -5.66
C LEU A 25 -4.98 -9.03 -6.94
N ARG A 26 -4.45 -9.36 -8.13
CA ARG A 26 -5.13 -9.09 -9.42
C ARG A 26 -6.42 -9.88 -9.61
N GLU A 27 -6.46 -11.13 -9.15
CA GLU A 27 -7.67 -11.96 -9.24
C GLU A 27 -8.83 -11.38 -8.42
N HIS A 28 -8.51 -10.75 -7.29
CA HIS A 28 -9.50 -10.33 -6.30
C HIS A 28 -9.74 -8.82 -6.25
N ILE A 29 -8.81 -7.99 -6.74
CA ILE A 29 -8.97 -6.54 -6.86
C ILE A 29 -9.05 -6.16 -8.34
N ARG A 30 -10.19 -5.63 -8.74
CA ARG A 30 -10.39 -5.07 -10.07
C ARG A 30 -9.75 -3.69 -10.16
N PHE A 31 -8.97 -3.42 -11.20
CA PHE A 31 -8.41 -2.08 -11.46
C PHE A 31 -9.43 -0.92 -11.36
N PRO A 32 -10.69 -1.07 -11.84
CA PRO A 32 -11.73 -0.08 -11.62
C PRO A 32 -11.92 0.35 -10.15
N MET A 33 -11.77 -0.56 -9.19
CA MET A 33 -11.88 -0.25 -7.76
C MET A 33 -10.75 0.68 -7.29
N ILE A 34 -9.49 0.42 -7.69
CA ILE A 34 -8.37 1.30 -7.36
C ILE A 34 -8.56 2.69 -8.01
N LYS A 35 -9.06 2.72 -9.25
CA LYS A 35 -9.38 3.97 -9.97
C LYS A 35 -10.48 4.77 -9.26
N GLU A 36 -11.52 4.10 -8.79
CA GLU A 36 -12.60 4.71 -8.01
C GLU A 36 -12.07 5.27 -6.68
N MET A 37 -11.26 4.49 -5.95
CA MET A 37 -10.61 4.96 -4.72
C MET A 37 -9.73 6.19 -4.96
N LEU A 38 -8.99 6.25 -6.07
CA LEU A 38 -8.20 7.41 -6.47
C LEU A 38 -9.09 8.64 -6.74
N ASN A 39 -10.21 8.45 -7.43
CA ASN A 39 -11.15 9.53 -7.70
C ASN A 39 -11.79 10.06 -6.41
N ILE A 40 -12.26 9.18 -5.53
CA ILE A 40 -12.84 9.59 -4.25
C ILE A 40 -11.77 10.26 -3.37
N SER A 41 -10.53 9.76 -3.35
CA SER A 41 -9.41 10.39 -2.65
C SER A 41 -9.16 11.82 -3.12
N LYS A 42 -9.24 12.08 -4.45
CA LYS A 42 -9.17 13.44 -4.99
C LYS A 42 -10.33 14.33 -4.52
N HIS A 43 -11.55 13.79 -4.47
CA HIS A 43 -12.70 14.54 -3.97
C HIS A 43 -12.57 14.86 -2.47
N ILE A 44 -12.16 13.88 -1.65
CA ILE A 44 -11.85 14.09 -0.24
C ILE A 44 -10.81 15.21 -0.12
N HIS A 45 -9.69 15.12 -0.84
CA HIS A 45 -8.66 16.15 -0.78
C HIS A 45 -9.19 17.56 -1.11
N LYS A 46 -10.05 17.71 -2.13
CA LYS A 46 -10.67 18.99 -2.48
C LYS A 46 -11.59 19.56 -1.39
N SER A 47 -12.23 18.69 -0.61
CA SER A 47 -13.11 19.08 0.50
C SER A 47 -12.37 19.41 1.80
N LEU A 48 -11.11 19.00 1.93
CA LEU A 48 -10.34 19.25 3.14
C LEU A 48 -9.77 20.67 3.16
N PRO A 49 -9.59 21.29 4.34
CA PRO A 49 -8.96 22.61 4.45
C PRO A 49 -7.60 22.62 3.74
N LYS A 50 -7.33 23.69 2.98
CA LYS A 50 -6.04 23.86 2.31
C LYS A 50 -4.93 24.02 3.35
N ASP A 51 -3.90 23.18 3.27
CA ASP A 51 -2.68 23.33 4.08
C ASP A 51 -1.79 24.39 3.41
N ASN A 52 -1.84 25.63 3.92
CA ASN A 52 -1.02 26.74 3.42
C ASN A 52 0.44 26.72 3.95
N ARG A 53 0.84 25.70 4.71
CA ARG A 53 2.18 25.59 5.30
C ARG A 53 3.19 25.06 4.28
N ALA A 54 4.45 25.52 4.39
CA ALA A 54 5.57 25.03 3.57
C ALA A 54 5.57 23.50 3.50
N SER A 55 5.44 22.96 2.30
CA SER A 55 4.96 21.60 2.10
C SER A 55 6.01 20.52 2.44
N LYS A 56 6.15 20.16 3.72
CA LYS A 56 6.88 18.93 4.09
C LYS A 56 6.03 17.71 3.72
N ARG A 57 6.53 16.85 2.83
CA ARG A 57 5.85 15.59 2.43
C ARG A 57 5.71 14.67 3.64
N ILE A 58 4.51 14.15 3.90
CA ILE A 58 4.25 13.22 5.02
C ILE A 58 4.87 11.85 4.72
N LEU A 59 4.71 11.36 3.50
CA LEU A 59 5.35 10.13 3.02
C LEU A 59 6.86 10.29 2.79
N GLY A 60 7.40 11.50 2.96
CA GLY A 60 8.82 11.81 2.77
C GLY A 60 9.32 11.64 1.33
N ARG A 61 10.64 11.62 1.15
CA ARG A 61 11.26 11.12 -0.09
C ARG A 61 11.35 9.60 0.02
N HIS A 62 10.54 8.90 -0.77
CA HIS A 62 10.56 7.45 -0.81
C HIS A 62 11.95 6.96 -1.25
N LYS A 63 12.64 6.18 -0.40
CA LYS A 63 13.73 5.33 -0.91
C LYS A 63 13.06 4.27 -1.80
N LYS A 64 13.62 3.97 -2.97
CA LYS A 64 13.11 2.93 -3.89
C LYS A 64 13.31 1.52 -3.28
N CYS A 65 12.75 1.26 -2.10
CA CYS A 65 12.68 -0.09 -1.55
C CYS A 65 11.57 -0.82 -2.29
N TYR A 66 11.87 -2.01 -2.80
CA TYR A 66 10.84 -2.92 -3.27
C TYR A 66 9.89 -3.26 -2.11
N LYS A 67 8.59 -3.11 -2.34
CA LYS A 67 7.51 -3.49 -1.43
C LYS A 67 6.72 -4.65 -2.02
N ASN A 68 6.50 -5.69 -1.23
CA ASN A 68 5.61 -6.81 -1.53
C ASN A 68 4.19 -6.53 -0.99
N ILE A 69 3.28 -7.51 -1.12
CA ILE A 69 1.88 -7.32 -0.67
C ILE A 69 1.79 -7.18 0.86
N ALA A 70 2.65 -7.87 1.63
CA ALA A 70 2.70 -7.73 3.08
C ALA A 70 3.12 -6.31 3.51
N ASP A 71 4.11 -5.73 2.82
CA ASP A 71 4.57 -4.36 3.04
C ASP A 71 3.45 -3.34 2.76
N PHE A 72 2.68 -3.54 1.68
CA PHE A 72 1.53 -2.70 1.38
C PHE A 72 0.41 -2.86 2.41
N LYS A 73 0.10 -4.09 2.84
CA LYS A 73 -0.87 -4.32 3.92
C LYS A 73 -0.47 -3.55 5.18
N HIS A 74 0.80 -3.65 5.60
CA HIS A 74 1.30 -2.93 6.77
C HIS A 74 1.21 -1.41 6.60
N LEU A 75 1.48 -0.90 5.40
CA LEU A 75 1.27 0.53 5.10
C LEU A 75 -0.21 0.94 5.19
N LEU A 76 -1.14 0.09 4.76
CA LEU A 76 -2.57 0.32 4.94
C LEU A 76 -2.96 0.27 6.43
N ASP A 77 -2.39 -0.64 7.22
CA ASP A 77 -2.59 -0.70 8.67
C ASP A 77 -2.15 0.63 9.35
N ILE A 78 -0.95 1.14 9.00
CA ILE A 78 -0.46 2.46 9.48
C ILE A 78 -1.45 3.58 9.16
N TYR A 79 -1.99 3.61 7.93
CA TYR A 79 -2.96 4.63 7.54
C TYR A 79 -4.28 4.52 8.30
N GLU A 80 -4.78 3.29 8.50
CA GLU A 80 -5.99 3.06 9.28
C GLU A 80 -5.82 3.59 10.72
N ASP A 81 -4.77 3.17 11.41
CA ASP A 81 -4.58 3.42 12.83
C ASP A 81 -4.12 4.86 13.13
N HIS A 82 -3.30 5.45 12.26
CA HIS A 82 -2.65 6.72 12.55
C HIS A 82 -3.18 7.91 11.76
N VAL A 83 -4.00 7.69 10.72
CA VAL A 83 -4.61 8.78 9.95
C VAL A 83 -6.13 8.72 10.05
N PHE A 84 -6.69 7.64 9.54
CA PHE A 84 -8.11 7.45 9.30
C PHE A 84 -8.93 7.39 10.59
N GLN A 85 -8.56 6.52 11.52
CA GLN A 85 -9.22 6.45 12.83
C GLN A 85 -9.13 7.80 13.56
N LYS A 86 -7.96 8.43 13.59
CA LYS A 86 -7.78 9.73 14.24
C LYS A 86 -8.63 10.83 13.60
N LEU A 87 -8.67 10.87 12.27
CA LEU A 87 -9.39 11.89 11.51
C LEU A 87 -10.91 11.77 11.72
N TRP A 88 -11.44 10.56 11.65
CA TRP A 88 -12.89 10.34 11.70
C TRP A 88 -13.44 10.09 13.10
N LYS A 89 -12.58 9.86 14.12
CA LYS A 89 -13.03 9.76 15.52
C LYS A 89 -13.88 10.97 15.93
N ASN A 90 -13.47 12.17 15.53
CA ASN A 90 -14.20 13.41 15.84
C ASN A 90 -15.00 13.98 14.65
N ASN A 91 -14.87 13.38 13.46
CA ASN A 91 -15.50 13.85 12.22
C ASN A 91 -16.25 12.72 11.49
N ALA A 92 -16.99 11.89 12.24
CA ALA A 92 -17.63 10.69 11.69
C ALA A 92 -18.61 11.00 10.54
N HIS A 93 -19.27 12.16 10.57
CA HIS A 93 -20.18 12.62 9.52
C HIS A 93 -19.45 12.95 8.20
N LEU A 94 -18.16 13.25 8.24
CA LEU A 94 -17.31 13.47 7.06
C LEU A 94 -16.66 12.18 6.56
N ARG A 95 -16.94 11.03 7.20
CA ARG A 95 -16.34 9.75 6.83
C ARG A 95 -16.89 9.29 5.48
N PRO A 96 -16.05 9.16 4.44
CA PRO A 96 -16.49 8.78 3.11
C PRO A 96 -16.77 7.27 3.06
N LYS A 97 -18.04 6.88 3.24
CA LYS A 97 -18.46 5.47 3.37
C LYS A 97 -17.93 4.58 2.24
N ILE A 98 -18.16 4.96 0.98
CA ILE A 98 -17.73 4.18 -0.21
C ILE A 98 -16.20 3.99 -0.22
N PHE A 99 -15.44 5.03 0.08
CA PHE A 99 -13.98 4.95 0.16
C PHE A 99 -13.53 3.99 1.25
N MET A 100 -14.19 4.03 2.42
CA MET A 100 -13.85 3.17 3.55
C MET A 100 -14.22 1.71 3.36
N ASP A 101 -15.33 1.44 2.69
CA ASP A 101 -15.72 0.09 2.29
C ASP A 101 -14.73 -0.48 1.27
N SER A 102 -14.30 0.34 0.31
CA SER A 102 -13.26 -0.03 -0.66
C SER A 102 -11.91 -0.26 0.00
N PHE A 103 -11.51 0.62 0.92
CA PHE A 103 -10.27 0.47 1.69
C PHE A 103 -10.26 -0.83 2.51
N ARG A 104 -11.35 -1.14 3.21
CA ARG A 104 -11.49 -2.39 3.97
C ARG A 104 -11.44 -3.61 3.05
N THR A 105 -12.10 -3.55 1.90
CA THR A 105 -12.05 -4.60 0.88
C THR A 105 -10.62 -4.83 0.40
N LEU A 106 -9.89 -3.77 0.10
CA LEU A 106 -8.48 -3.84 -0.32
C LEU A 106 -7.61 -4.52 0.75
N LYS A 107 -7.74 -4.11 2.01
CA LYS A 107 -7.03 -4.73 3.14
C LYS A 107 -7.36 -6.22 3.29
N ASN A 108 -8.65 -6.57 3.24
CA ASN A 108 -9.09 -7.96 3.38
C ASN A 108 -8.58 -8.84 2.24
N VAL A 109 -8.50 -8.32 1.02
CA VAL A 109 -7.87 -9.06 -0.09
C VAL A 109 -6.38 -9.19 0.13
N MET A 110 -5.68 -8.12 0.51
CA MET A 110 -4.24 -8.20 0.78
C MET A 110 -3.94 -9.24 1.87
N ASP A 111 -4.71 -9.26 2.96
CA ASP A 111 -4.57 -10.24 4.03
C ASP A 111 -4.66 -11.70 3.53
N ARG A 112 -5.65 -11.99 2.69
CA ARG A 112 -5.78 -13.30 2.03
C ARG A 112 -4.60 -13.62 1.11
N CYS A 113 -4.06 -12.62 0.42
CA CYS A 113 -2.98 -12.80 -0.54
C CYS A 113 -1.57 -12.84 0.08
N VAL A 114 -1.37 -12.28 1.28
CA VAL A 114 -0.05 -12.27 1.96
C VAL A 114 0.47 -13.70 2.17
N ASN A 115 -0.41 -14.65 2.48
CA ASN A 115 -0.03 -16.04 2.72
C ASN A 115 0.39 -16.82 1.46
N ARG A 116 0.23 -16.24 0.26
CA ARG A 116 0.62 -16.87 -1.02
C ARG A 116 2.06 -16.57 -1.45
N GLY A 117 2.94 -16.08 -0.57
CA GLY A 117 4.32 -15.80 -0.94
C GLY A 117 5.22 -15.42 0.24
N PRO A 118 6.41 -14.84 0.00
CA PRO A 118 7.36 -14.53 1.05
C PRO A 118 6.76 -13.47 1.97
N GLN A 119 6.65 -13.79 3.25
CA GLN A 119 6.02 -12.91 4.23
C GLN A 119 6.99 -11.87 4.79
N THR A 120 8.30 -12.11 4.67
CA THR A 120 9.31 -11.28 5.29
C THR A 120 9.59 -10.04 4.44
N PRO A 121 9.38 -8.82 4.97
CA PRO A 121 9.80 -7.59 4.33
C PRO A 121 11.29 -7.62 3.99
N SER A 122 11.67 -6.97 2.88
CA SER A 122 13.08 -6.61 2.71
C SER A 122 13.52 -5.73 3.89
N ARG A 123 14.78 -5.83 4.32
CA ARG A 123 15.33 -4.96 5.39
C ARG A 123 15.08 -3.47 5.09
N CYS A 124 15.23 -3.08 3.82
CA CYS A 124 14.93 -1.74 3.32
C CYS A 124 13.46 -1.36 3.56
N ALA A 125 12.51 -2.21 3.16
CA ALA A 125 11.08 -1.96 3.34
C ALA A 125 10.69 -1.86 4.82
N ARG A 126 11.25 -2.73 5.67
CA ARG A 126 11.00 -2.70 7.12
C ARG A 126 11.48 -1.40 7.77
N GLU A 127 12.68 -0.95 7.45
CA GLU A 127 13.24 0.31 7.98
C GLU A 127 12.45 1.52 7.47
N ASP A 128 12.03 1.50 6.20
CA ASP A 128 11.22 2.55 5.57
C ASP A 128 9.83 2.63 6.22
N LEU A 129 9.14 1.51 6.38
CA LEU A 129 7.82 1.42 7.02
C LEU A 129 7.86 1.85 8.48
N LYS A 130 8.86 1.40 9.25
CA LYS A 130 9.05 1.83 10.63
C LYS A 130 9.22 3.35 10.74
N LYS A 131 10.03 3.93 9.87
CA LYS A 131 10.22 5.40 9.81
C LYS A 131 8.93 6.12 9.44
N MET A 132 8.13 5.57 8.52
CA MET A 132 6.81 6.12 8.19
C MET A 132 5.89 6.05 9.40
N GLU A 133 5.78 4.90 10.06
CA GLU A 133 4.94 4.72 11.25
C GLU A 133 5.31 5.72 12.35
N ASP A 134 6.61 5.86 12.67
CA ASP A 134 7.10 6.80 13.68
C ASP A 134 6.73 8.25 13.35
N ASN A 135 6.73 8.63 12.07
CA ASN A 135 6.29 9.95 11.62
C ASN A 135 4.77 10.10 11.75
N PHE A 136 4.01 9.07 11.36
CA PHE A 136 2.55 9.05 11.38
C PHE A 136 1.99 9.13 12.81
N ARG A 137 2.64 8.46 13.76
CA ARG A 137 2.30 8.54 15.19
C ARG A 137 2.33 9.97 15.71
N LYS A 138 3.27 10.79 15.21
CA LYS A 138 3.52 12.17 15.64
C LYS A 138 2.72 13.22 14.85
N LEU A 139 1.84 12.81 13.93
CA LEU A 139 1.04 13.77 13.14
C LEU A 139 0.10 14.57 14.04
N LYS A 140 0.13 15.90 13.85
CA LYS A 140 -0.84 16.81 14.44
C LYS A 140 -2.15 16.79 13.63
N PRO A 141 -3.30 17.23 14.18
CA PRO A 141 -4.58 17.21 13.48
C PRO A 141 -4.55 17.80 12.06
N GLY A 142 -3.89 18.95 11.88
CA GLY A 142 -3.74 19.58 10.55
C GLY A 142 -2.92 18.75 9.55
N ASP A 143 -2.00 17.91 10.04
CA ASP A 143 -1.16 17.05 9.20
C ASP A 143 -1.90 15.77 8.78
N LEU A 144 -2.99 15.39 9.47
CA LEU A 144 -3.84 14.26 9.09
C LEU A 144 -4.51 14.51 7.73
N TYR A 145 -5.00 15.73 7.49
CA TYR A 145 -5.59 16.10 6.20
C TYR A 145 -4.61 15.94 5.03
N LYS A 146 -3.35 16.29 5.29
CA LYS A 146 -2.27 16.11 4.32
C LYS A 146 -1.90 14.63 4.12
N ALA A 147 -1.87 13.84 5.19
CA ALA A 147 -1.66 12.40 5.06
C ALA A 147 -2.75 11.76 4.18
N VAL A 148 -4.01 12.16 4.34
CA VAL A 148 -5.13 11.73 3.48
C VAL A 148 -4.92 12.18 2.03
N SER A 149 -4.49 13.41 1.77
CA SER A 149 -4.24 13.88 0.40
C SER A 149 -3.07 13.15 -0.28
N GLU A 150 -2.06 12.74 0.50
CA GLU A 150 -0.93 11.95 0.00
C GLU A 150 -1.26 10.46 -0.16
N PHE A 151 -2.38 9.96 0.38
CA PHE A 151 -2.78 8.55 0.27
C PHE A 151 -2.99 8.09 -1.18
N GLN A 152 -3.33 9.00 -2.10
CA GLN A 152 -3.37 8.69 -3.53
C GLN A 152 -2.05 8.09 -4.05
N ASN A 153 -0.90 8.49 -3.49
CA ASN A 153 0.40 7.92 -3.87
C ASN A 153 0.50 6.45 -3.48
N VAL A 154 -0.08 6.07 -2.33
CA VAL A 154 -0.13 4.67 -1.87
C VAL A 154 -0.97 3.83 -2.84
N LEU A 155 -2.13 4.34 -3.26
CA LEU A 155 -2.97 3.68 -4.26
C LEU A 155 -2.25 3.50 -5.61
N VAL A 156 -1.48 4.51 -6.04
CA VAL A 156 -0.63 4.40 -7.24
C VAL A 156 0.44 3.32 -7.06
N TRP A 157 1.13 3.26 -5.92
CA TRP A 157 2.14 2.23 -5.65
C TRP A 157 1.55 0.82 -5.67
N ILE A 158 0.35 0.64 -5.12
CA ILE A 158 -0.39 -0.63 -5.16
C ILE A 158 -0.76 -0.99 -6.60
N SER A 159 -1.27 -0.04 -7.38
CA SER A 159 -1.58 -0.26 -8.80
C SER A 159 -0.34 -0.70 -9.59
N LEU A 160 0.80 -0.04 -9.36
CA LEU A 160 2.06 -0.43 -10.00
C LEU A 160 2.51 -1.83 -9.59
N ALA A 161 2.35 -2.20 -8.33
CA ALA A 161 2.65 -3.55 -7.85
C ALA A 161 1.75 -4.60 -8.52
N MET A 162 0.46 -4.31 -8.69
CA MET A 162 -0.46 -5.19 -9.41
C MET A 162 -0.07 -5.37 -10.89
N ASP A 163 0.45 -4.32 -11.55
CA ASP A 163 0.88 -4.39 -12.94
C ASP A 163 2.22 -5.10 -13.15
N ARG A 164 3.14 -5.10 -12.16
CA ARG A 164 4.45 -5.78 -12.29
C ARG A 164 4.32 -7.25 -12.68
N GLY A 165 3.44 -8.01 -12.03
CA GLY A 165 3.26 -9.42 -12.41
C GLY A 165 2.57 -9.65 -13.77
N ARG A 166 2.08 -8.61 -14.49
CA ARG A 166 1.65 -8.76 -15.90
C ARG A 166 2.86 -8.78 -16.85
N SER A 167 3.88 -7.97 -16.58
CA SER A 167 5.08 -7.90 -17.41
C SER A 167 5.86 -9.22 -17.41
N HIS A 168 5.82 -9.97 -16.31
CA HIS A 168 6.45 -11.29 -16.23
C HIS A 168 5.72 -12.38 -17.03
N LYS A 169 4.40 -12.26 -17.26
CA LYS A 169 3.65 -13.21 -18.12
C LYS A 169 3.99 -13.09 -19.61
N LYS A 170 4.64 -12.01 -20.05
CA LYS A 170 5.04 -11.82 -21.46
C LYS A 170 6.41 -12.43 -21.81
N ILE A 171 7.14 -12.95 -20.82
CA ILE A 171 8.52 -13.47 -20.99
C ILE A 171 8.55 -15.02 -20.95
N HIS A 172 7.39 -15.67 -20.84
CA HIS A 172 7.24 -17.13 -20.90
C HIS A 172 6.44 -17.56 -22.13
#